data_AF-A0A2N3AJB8-F1
#
_entry.id   AF-A0A2N3AJB8-F1
#
_cell.length_a   1.000
_cell.length_b   1.000
_cell.length_c   1.000
_cell.angle_alpha   90.00
_cell.angle_beta   90.00
_cell.angle_gamma   90.00
#
_symmetry.space_group_name_H-M   'P 1'
#
loop_
_entity.id
_entity.type
_entity.pdbx_description
1 polymer ?
#
loop_
_entity_poly.entity_id
_entity_poly.type
_entity_poly.pdbx_seq_one_letter_code
_entity_poly.pdbx_strand_id
1 'polypeptide(L)'
;MQDNITIKHVPNGLNDPYQHYEYERYPRNPIEGDFVIIKAVIEPYSPEQNVLLQWSLNGNKQKPHIGRRIIDHVKGKEYFEFEIGRFMKQDLIQYYIEVEDKGEVYRSKTFDFSVGENFYLGKVERISFSNNIIAVEFEKTNSLKPKLYFYFEKGYLKISISLADLDKNREDKNSFSIINDNHYFYKDLITGSQLEIIKNPFKFVIKDNKGNMLLGSYQDILNYLEWQDYFDGRIDIALRFQTESQNFYGFGEKYNRLNQKGLQPDICVYNQYQNQQSKTYLPIPFFFTENGYGMYIKSSQYLKFDLYNKLDNLIEIKGRLNKRNPTLELYILFGEPRKILADYLALTGFPSLPPKWVFGPWMSSNSWDTQEKILEQLKAMNELKIPATVLVIEAWSDETTFYIFNDAIYKSKSGAQKFSYKDFDFSEKGKWPNPKGMIDLIHKNNLKIILWQIPIVNKYFEEGTKNEQHIQDESYAIEKGLCVMNEDRTPHRITYGWFANSLLLDFSNPEAKEWWFNKRRYLIEDLSVDGFKTDGGEFIFDNN
;
A
#
# COMPACT_ATOMS: atom_id res chain seq x y z
N MET A 1 -2.10 -42.21 10.91
CA MET A 1 -2.69 -40.91 11.25
C MET A 1 -3.74 -40.66 10.19
N GLN A 2 -5.01 -40.48 10.56
CA GLN A 2 -6.00 -39.97 9.60
C GLN A 2 -5.54 -38.57 9.22
N ASP A 3 -5.27 -38.34 7.94
CA ASP A 3 -4.98 -37.00 7.46
C ASP A 3 -6.23 -36.14 7.71
N ASN A 4 -6.14 -35.17 8.62
CA ASN A 4 -7.25 -34.26 8.88
C ASN A 4 -7.52 -33.44 7.62
N ILE A 5 -8.74 -33.51 7.10
CA ILE A 5 -9.15 -32.71 5.94
C ILE A 5 -9.06 -31.22 6.29
N THR A 6 -8.34 -30.49 5.45
CA THR A 6 -8.19 -29.04 5.52
C THR A 6 -9.06 -28.39 4.44
N ILE A 7 -9.87 -27.42 4.85
CA ILE A 7 -10.73 -26.62 3.96
C ILE A 7 -10.18 -25.21 3.91
N LYS A 8 -9.52 -24.84 2.80
CA LYS A 8 -8.96 -23.51 2.62
C LYS A 8 -9.88 -22.66 1.75
N HIS A 9 -10.51 -21.67 2.39
CA HIS A 9 -11.25 -20.59 1.73
C HIS A 9 -10.96 -19.26 2.42
N VAL A 10 -10.58 -18.25 1.64
CA VAL A 10 -10.30 -16.89 2.10
C VAL A 10 -10.95 -15.93 1.10
N PRO A 11 -12.15 -15.37 1.37
CA PRO A 11 -12.96 -14.69 0.37
C PRO A 11 -12.21 -13.60 -0.42
N ASN A 12 -11.39 -12.80 0.25
CA ASN A 12 -10.61 -11.72 -0.36
C ASN A 12 -9.18 -12.12 -0.73
N GLY A 13 -8.82 -13.40 -0.55
CA GLY A 13 -7.45 -13.88 -0.70
C GLY A 13 -6.49 -13.10 0.18
N LEU A 14 -5.45 -12.54 -0.44
CA LEU A 14 -4.47 -11.68 0.22
C LEU A 14 -4.71 -10.19 -0.06
N ASN A 15 -5.83 -9.85 -0.70
CA ASN A 15 -6.10 -8.53 -1.28
C ASN A 15 -5.02 -8.00 -2.25
N ASP A 16 -4.11 -8.87 -2.73
CA ASP A 16 -3.17 -8.55 -3.81
C ASP A 16 -3.97 -8.14 -5.07
N PRO A 17 -3.78 -6.92 -5.62
CA PRO A 17 -4.53 -6.45 -6.79
C PRO A 17 -4.10 -7.10 -8.11
N TYR A 18 -3.00 -7.86 -8.11
CA TYR A 18 -2.42 -8.51 -9.29
C TYR A 18 -2.54 -10.04 -9.25
N GLN A 19 -2.73 -10.63 -8.06
CA GLN A 19 -2.84 -12.07 -7.89
C GLN A 19 -4.22 -12.47 -7.38
N HIS A 20 -4.76 -13.54 -7.97
CA HIS A 20 -5.97 -14.19 -7.53
C HIS A 20 -5.67 -15.65 -7.20
N TYR A 21 -6.22 -16.14 -6.09
CA TYR A 21 -6.02 -17.50 -5.63
C TYR A 21 -7.26 -18.38 -5.84
N GLU A 22 -7.02 -19.69 -5.92
CA GLU A 22 -8.05 -20.71 -6.15
C GLU A 22 -8.88 -21.04 -4.89
N TYR A 23 -8.79 -20.19 -3.88
CA TYR A 23 -9.54 -20.28 -2.63
C TYR A 23 -10.26 -18.95 -2.31
N GLU A 24 -10.39 -18.07 -3.30
CA GLU A 24 -11.08 -16.77 -3.17
C GLU A 24 -12.57 -16.84 -3.52
N ARG A 25 -13.29 -15.78 -3.18
CA ARG A 25 -14.58 -15.44 -3.77
C ARG A 25 -14.35 -14.58 -5.00
N TYR A 26 -15.10 -14.84 -6.07
CA TYR A 26 -15.11 -14.00 -7.27
C TYR A 26 -16.53 -13.48 -7.57
N PRO A 27 -16.70 -12.16 -7.79
CA PRO A 27 -15.74 -11.10 -7.44
C PRO A 27 -15.53 -11.02 -5.92
N ARG A 28 -14.37 -10.51 -5.47
CA ARG A 28 -14.06 -10.38 -4.03
C ARG A 28 -15.13 -9.57 -3.30
N ASN A 29 -15.60 -8.49 -3.92
CA ASN A 29 -16.64 -7.60 -3.39
C ASN A 29 -17.82 -7.54 -4.37
N PRO A 30 -18.79 -8.46 -4.25
CA PRO A 30 -19.96 -8.49 -5.14
C PRO A 30 -20.81 -7.23 -5.03
N ILE A 31 -21.25 -6.71 -6.17
CA ILE A 31 -22.30 -5.70 -6.29
C ILE A 31 -23.55 -6.30 -6.92
N GLU A 32 -24.65 -5.55 -6.86
CA GLU A 32 -25.93 -5.93 -7.47
C GLU A 32 -25.74 -6.43 -8.91
N GLY A 33 -26.31 -7.61 -9.16
CA GLY A 33 -26.25 -8.23 -10.47
C GLY A 33 -24.96 -8.97 -10.79
N ASP A 34 -23.90 -8.94 -9.96
CA ASP A 34 -22.71 -9.77 -10.18
C ASP A 34 -23.03 -11.26 -10.06
N PHE A 35 -22.33 -12.09 -10.85
CA PHE A 35 -22.41 -13.55 -10.71
C PHE A 35 -21.31 -14.02 -9.75
N VAL A 36 -21.70 -14.61 -8.63
CA VAL A 36 -20.79 -14.95 -7.53
C VAL A 36 -20.36 -16.41 -7.59
N ILE A 37 -19.04 -16.60 -7.50
CA ILE A 37 -18.38 -17.91 -7.43
C ILE A 37 -17.59 -17.96 -6.13
N ILE A 38 -17.80 -19.03 -5.35
CA ILE A 38 -16.97 -19.35 -4.19
C ILE A 38 -15.95 -20.41 -4.62
N LYS A 39 -14.67 -20.22 -4.29
CA LYS A 39 -13.62 -21.21 -4.55
C LYS A 39 -13.02 -21.74 -3.26
N ALA A 40 -12.62 -23.01 -3.23
CA ALA A 40 -11.87 -23.57 -2.11
C ALA A 40 -10.93 -24.69 -2.50
N VAL A 41 -9.83 -24.81 -1.73
CA VAL A 41 -8.88 -25.91 -1.85
C VAL A 41 -9.13 -26.89 -0.70
N ILE A 42 -9.24 -28.18 -1.01
CA ILE A 42 -9.49 -29.27 -0.06
C ILE A 42 -8.27 -30.19 -0.07
N GLU A 43 -7.65 -30.40 1.09
CA GLU A 43 -6.41 -31.20 1.21
C GLU A 43 -6.46 -32.16 2.42
N PRO A 44 -6.17 -33.45 2.25
CA PRO A 44 -6.04 -34.16 0.97
C PRO A 44 -7.41 -34.35 0.30
N TYR A 45 -7.44 -34.32 -1.03
CA TYR A 45 -8.63 -34.67 -1.82
C TYR A 45 -8.75 -36.18 -2.04
N SER A 46 -9.98 -36.69 -2.01
CA SER A 46 -10.35 -38.05 -2.41
C SER A 46 -11.61 -38.04 -3.28
N PRO A 47 -11.71 -38.86 -4.34
CA PRO A 47 -12.92 -38.97 -5.17
C PRO A 47 -14.19 -39.40 -4.43
N GLU A 48 -14.05 -39.98 -3.24
CA GLU A 48 -15.16 -40.39 -2.38
C GLU A 48 -15.75 -39.22 -1.58
N GLN A 49 -15.08 -38.06 -1.58
CA GLN A 49 -15.51 -36.88 -0.84
C GLN A 49 -16.70 -36.21 -1.51
N ASN A 50 -17.69 -35.83 -0.69
CA ASN A 50 -18.77 -34.95 -1.12
C ASN A 50 -18.49 -33.54 -0.59
N VAL A 51 -18.22 -32.60 -1.49
CA VAL A 51 -17.89 -31.21 -1.14
C VAL A 51 -19.10 -30.33 -1.42
N LEU A 52 -19.67 -29.75 -0.37
CA LEU A 52 -20.90 -28.97 -0.40
C LEU A 52 -20.66 -27.54 0.09
N LEU A 53 -21.38 -26.59 -0.50
CA LEU A 53 -21.53 -25.24 0.06
C LEU A 53 -22.93 -25.13 0.69
N GLN A 54 -22.93 -25.00 2.01
CA GLN A 54 -24.13 -24.74 2.80
C GLN A 54 -24.28 -23.23 2.95
N TRP A 55 -25.46 -22.68 2.65
CA TRP A 55 -25.64 -21.23 2.63
C TRP A 55 -27.07 -20.77 2.92
N SER A 56 -27.19 -19.50 3.29
CA SER A 56 -28.45 -18.79 3.50
C SER A 56 -28.43 -17.45 2.78
N LEU A 57 -29.63 -17.00 2.39
CA LEU A 57 -29.90 -15.69 1.81
C LEU A 57 -30.88 -14.95 2.72
N ASN A 58 -30.45 -13.81 3.27
CA ASN A 58 -31.24 -13.00 4.19
C ASN A 58 -31.80 -13.83 5.37
N GLY A 59 -30.98 -14.74 5.91
CA GLY A 59 -31.34 -15.66 6.99
C GLY A 59 -32.12 -16.92 6.55
N ASN A 60 -32.58 -16.98 5.29
CA ASN A 60 -33.33 -18.13 4.78
C ASN A 60 -32.37 -19.17 4.18
N LYS A 61 -32.36 -20.39 4.75
CA LYS A 61 -31.54 -21.50 4.26
C LYS A 61 -31.86 -21.84 2.81
N GLN A 62 -30.83 -21.98 1.99
CA GLN A 62 -30.94 -22.32 0.57
C GLN A 62 -30.59 -23.80 0.34
N LYS A 63 -30.84 -24.29 -0.89
CA LYS A 63 -30.36 -25.61 -1.29
C LYS A 63 -28.83 -25.60 -1.36
N PRO A 64 -28.13 -26.62 -0.82
CA PRO A 64 -26.68 -26.69 -0.90
C PRO A 64 -26.21 -26.77 -2.36
N HIS A 65 -25.06 -26.16 -2.67
CA HIS A 65 -24.39 -26.34 -3.96
C HIS A 65 -23.37 -27.47 -3.85
N ILE A 66 -23.35 -28.36 -4.83
CA ILE A 66 -22.30 -29.37 -4.98
C ILE A 66 -21.10 -28.70 -5.65
N GLY A 67 -19.92 -28.85 -5.07
CA GLY A 67 -18.68 -28.27 -5.59
C GLY A 67 -18.28 -28.92 -6.92
N ARG A 68 -18.05 -28.09 -7.95
CA ARG A 68 -17.45 -28.53 -9.21
C ARG A 68 -15.94 -28.56 -9.03
N ARG A 69 -15.34 -29.75 -9.14
CA ARG A 69 -13.88 -29.92 -9.13
C ARG A 69 -13.26 -29.31 -10.39
N ILE A 70 -12.23 -28.50 -10.21
CA ILE A 70 -11.44 -27.87 -11.26
C ILE A 70 -10.00 -28.34 -11.13
N ILE A 71 -9.41 -28.73 -12.27
CA ILE A 71 -7.99 -29.07 -12.38
C ILE A 71 -7.37 -28.10 -13.39
N ASP A 72 -6.58 -27.15 -12.90
CA ASP A 72 -5.77 -26.27 -13.73
C ASP A 72 -4.43 -26.97 -14.00
N HIS A 73 -4.37 -27.69 -15.13
CA HIS A 73 -3.16 -28.41 -15.55
C HIS A 73 -1.98 -27.49 -15.88
N VAL A 74 -2.23 -26.21 -16.20
CA VAL A 74 -1.17 -25.25 -16.53
C VAL A 74 -0.48 -24.77 -15.26
N LYS A 75 -1.25 -24.49 -14.21
CA LYS A 75 -0.73 -24.03 -12.92
C LYS A 75 -0.44 -25.17 -11.94
N GLY A 76 -0.82 -26.40 -12.28
CA GLY A 76 -0.75 -27.55 -11.39
C GLY A 76 -1.60 -27.38 -10.13
N LYS A 77 -2.76 -26.72 -10.25
CA LYS A 77 -3.65 -26.42 -9.12
C LYS A 77 -4.94 -27.20 -9.22
N GLU A 78 -5.45 -27.62 -8.07
CA GLU A 78 -6.72 -28.31 -7.95
C GLU A 78 -7.57 -27.64 -6.87
N TYR A 79 -8.84 -27.38 -7.19
CA TYR A 79 -9.76 -26.68 -6.30
C TYR A 79 -11.22 -26.95 -6.67
N PHE A 80 -12.15 -26.46 -5.86
CA PHE A 80 -13.60 -26.56 -6.07
C PHE A 80 -14.22 -25.21 -6.31
N GLU A 81 -15.20 -25.15 -7.20
CA GLU A 81 -16.04 -23.97 -7.48
C GLU A 81 -17.49 -24.22 -7.11
N PHE A 82 -18.11 -23.21 -6.50
CA PHE A 82 -19.55 -23.15 -6.22
C PHE A 82 -20.11 -21.89 -6.86
N GLU A 83 -20.87 -22.06 -7.94
CA GLU A 83 -21.58 -20.99 -8.62
C GLU A 83 -22.92 -20.74 -7.91
N ILE A 84 -23.00 -19.67 -7.11
CA ILE A 84 -24.17 -19.41 -6.23
C ILE A 84 -25.18 -18.41 -6.83
N GLY A 85 -24.89 -17.88 -8.01
CA GLY A 85 -25.83 -17.06 -8.80
C GLY A 85 -25.61 -15.56 -8.67
N ARG A 86 -26.68 -14.79 -8.95
CA ARG A 86 -26.71 -13.33 -8.89
C ARG A 86 -27.64 -12.89 -7.76
N PHE A 87 -27.33 -11.75 -7.16
CA PHE A 87 -28.04 -11.23 -6.00
C PHE A 87 -28.47 -9.77 -6.20
N MET A 88 -29.44 -9.37 -5.39
CA MET A 88 -29.90 -7.99 -5.31
C MET A 88 -29.03 -7.22 -4.32
N LYS A 89 -28.95 -5.89 -4.49
CA LYS A 89 -28.32 -5.02 -3.50
C LYS A 89 -28.85 -5.27 -2.09
N GLN A 90 -27.99 -5.14 -1.09
CA GLN A 90 -28.27 -5.36 0.34
C GLN A 90 -28.62 -6.80 0.73
N ASP A 91 -28.65 -7.75 -0.21
CA ASP A 91 -28.74 -9.16 0.16
C ASP A 91 -27.54 -9.54 1.05
N LEU A 92 -27.84 -10.20 2.16
CA LEU A 92 -26.85 -10.79 3.08
C LEU A 92 -26.73 -12.28 2.79
N ILE A 93 -25.54 -12.70 2.36
CA ILE A 93 -25.22 -14.10 2.10
C ILE A 93 -24.34 -14.60 3.24
N GLN A 94 -24.71 -15.73 3.83
CA GLN A 94 -23.87 -16.43 4.80
C GLN A 94 -23.64 -17.86 4.31
N TYR A 95 -22.41 -18.35 4.38
CA TYR A 95 -22.06 -19.67 3.88
C TYR A 95 -20.91 -20.33 4.65
N TYR A 96 -20.82 -21.64 4.54
CA TYR A 96 -19.66 -22.44 4.93
C TYR A 96 -19.51 -23.62 3.98
N ILE A 97 -18.30 -24.17 3.93
CA ILE A 97 -17.97 -25.32 3.09
C ILE A 97 -17.94 -26.55 3.99
N GLU A 98 -18.59 -27.61 3.52
CA GLU A 98 -18.73 -28.89 4.19
C GLU A 98 -18.11 -29.98 3.32
N VAL A 99 -17.26 -30.82 3.89
CA VAL A 99 -16.68 -31.99 3.22
C VAL A 99 -17.11 -33.23 3.99
N GLU A 100 -17.84 -34.11 3.33
CA GLU A 100 -18.16 -35.43 3.86
C GLU A 100 -17.11 -36.42 3.32
N ASP A 101 -16.36 -37.07 4.20
CA ASP A 101 -15.36 -38.07 3.84
C ASP A 101 -15.44 -39.27 4.78
N LYS A 102 -15.63 -40.47 4.22
CA LYS A 102 -15.68 -41.74 4.97
C LYS A 102 -16.64 -41.74 6.18
N GLY A 103 -17.74 -41.00 6.06
CA GLY A 103 -18.77 -40.89 7.11
C GLY A 103 -18.53 -39.79 8.15
N GLU A 104 -17.40 -39.07 8.07
CA GLU A 104 -17.09 -37.91 8.89
C GLU A 104 -17.41 -36.60 8.13
N VAL A 105 -17.76 -35.54 8.87
CA VAL A 105 -18.11 -34.23 8.29
C VAL A 105 -17.16 -33.16 8.80
N TYR A 106 -16.47 -32.51 7.87
CA TYR A 106 -15.54 -31.41 8.13
C TYR A 106 -16.16 -30.10 7.67
N ARG A 107 -16.02 -29.03 8.46
CA ARG A 107 -16.60 -27.72 8.16
C ARG A 107 -15.57 -26.62 8.25
N SER A 108 -15.63 -25.68 7.31
CA SER A 108 -14.96 -24.40 7.46
C SER A 108 -15.64 -23.54 8.53
N LYS A 109 -15.01 -22.41 8.89
CA LYS A 109 -15.74 -21.32 9.55
C LYS A 109 -16.87 -20.80 8.65
N THR A 110 -17.83 -20.10 9.25
CA THR A 110 -18.83 -19.34 8.49
C THR A 110 -18.21 -18.07 7.93
N PHE A 111 -18.60 -17.74 6.71
CA PHE A 111 -18.25 -16.52 6.00
C PHE A 111 -19.53 -15.80 5.60
N ASP A 112 -19.43 -14.49 5.43
CA ASP A 112 -20.54 -13.67 4.99
C ASP A 112 -20.09 -12.54 4.04
N PHE A 113 -21.06 -12.00 3.32
CA PHE A 113 -20.93 -10.72 2.61
C PHE A 113 -22.31 -10.11 2.36
N SER A 114 -22.32 -8.78 2.32
CA SER A 114 -23.42 -7.99 1.79
C SER A 114 -23.15 -7.63 0.33
N VAL A 115 -24.21 -7.65 -0.48
CA VAL A 115 -24.14 -7.28 -1.90
C VAL A 115 -24.19 -5.76 -2.01
N GLY A 116 -23.13 -5.17 -2.58
CA GLY A 116 -22.99 -3.73 -2.69
C GLY A 116 -23.90 -3.10 -3.75
N GLU A 117 -24.01 -1.77 -3.69
CA GLU A 117 -24.78 -0.96 -4.62
C GLU A 117 -23.92 0.17 -5.20
N ASN A 118 -24.11 0.48 -6.49
CA ASN A 118 -23.53 1.67 -7.12
C ASN A 118 -24.46 2.88 -6.90
N PHE A 119 -23.86 3.98 -6.49
CA PHE A 119 -24.52 5.28 -6.36
C PHE A 119 -23.79 6.32 -7.20
N TYR A 120 -24.53 7.37 -7.56
CA TYR A 120 -24.06 8.44 -8.43
C TYR A 120 -24.37 9.79 -7.79
N LEU A 121 -23.57 10.79 -8.11
CA LEU A 121 -23.77 12.14 -7.62
C LEU A 121 -25.12 12.70 -8.08
N GLY A 122 -25.99 13.04 -7.12
CA GLY A 122 -27.29 13.66 -7.36
C GLY A 122 -27.22 15.13 -7.80
N LYS A 123 -28.36 15.83 -7.74
CA LYS A 123 -28.40 17.27 -8.05
C LYS A 123 -27.80 18.10 -6.93
N VAL A 124 -27.36 19.32 -7.26
CA VAL A 124 -26.90 20.28 -6.25
C VAL A 124 -28.10 20.85 -5.51
N GLU A 125 -28.18 20.57 -4.22
CA GLU A 125 -29.17 21.13 -3.30
C GLU A 125 -28.80 22.59 -2.99
N ARG A 126 -27.56 22.82 -2.57
CA ARG A 126 -27.09 24.13 -2.11
C ARG A 126 -25.63 24.35 -2.44
N ILE A 127 -25.29 25.57 -2.86
CA ILE A 127 -23.91 26.06 -2.84
C ILE A 127 -23.83 27.11 -1.76
N SER A 128 -22.83 26.97 -0.88
CA SER A 128 -22.60 27.90 0.21
C SER A 128 -21.14 28.33 0.25
N PHE A 129 -20.93 29.52 0.77
CA PHE A 129 -19.63 30.17 0.86
C PHE A 129 -19.38 30.52 2.30
N SER A 130 -18.27 30.03 2.82
CA SER A 130 -17.84 30.35 4.16
C SER A 130 -16.34 30.22 4.21
N ASN A 131 -15.66 31.18 4.81
CA ASN A 131 -14.23 31.05 5.13
C ASN A 131 -13.37 30.69 3.90
N ASN A 132 -13.62 31.37 2.78
CA ASN A 132 -12.91 31.16 1.50
C ASN A 132 -13.06 29.75 0.89
N ILE A 133 -14.04 28.98 1.37
CA ILE A 133 -14.40 27.65 0.90
C ILE A 133 -15.74 27.74 0.19
N ILE A 134 -15.79 27.19 -1.02
CA ILE A 134 -17.04 26.88 -1.70
C ILE A 134 -17.43 25.47 -1.28
N ALA A 135 -18.58 25.34 -0.61
CA ALA A 135 -19.17 24.05 -0.29
C ALA A 135 -20.38 23.81 -1.20
N VAL A 136 -20.27 22.79 -2.05
CA VAL A 136 -21.35 22.29 -2.90
C VAL A 136 -21.97 21.09 -2.21
N GLU A 137 -23.21 21.24 -1.76
CA GLU A 137 -24.01 20.19 -1.12
C GLU A 137 -24.95 19.58 -2.15
N PHE A 138 -24.93 18.26 -2.23
CA PHE A 138 -25.78 17.49 -3.13
C PHE A 138 -26.96 16.90 -2.38
N GLU A 139 -28.00 16.56 -3.14
CA GLU A 139 -29.13 15.77 -2.65
C GLU A 139 -28.61 14.50 -1.98
N LYS A 140 -29.27 14.12 -0.88
CA LYS A 140 -28.96 12.88 -0.17
C LYS A 140 -29.14 11.68 -1.11
N THR A 141 -28.15 10.81 -1.15
CA THR A 141 -28.19 9.57 -1.93
C THR A 141 -27.91 8.41 -0.98
N ASN A 142 -28.88 7.52 -0.82
CA ASN A 142 -28.93 6.54 0.28
C ASN A 142 -28.83 7.22 1.67
N SER A 143 -27.95 6.76 2.56
CA SER A 143 -27.70 7.35 3.88
C SER A 143 -26.72 8.53 3.82
N LEU A 144 -26.00 8.70 2.71
CA LEU A 144 -24.90 9.64 2.56
C LEU A 144 -25.36 10.97 1.96
N LYS A 145 -24.70 12.05 2.38
CA LYS A 145 -24.90 13.39 1.83
C LYS A 145 -23.59 13.86 1.21
N PRO A 146 -23.38 13.64 -0.10
CA PRO A 146 -22.14 14.04 -0.76
C PRO A 146 -21.93 15.56 -0.68
N LYS A 147 -20.68 15.96 -0.41
CA LYS A 147 -20.26 17.36 -0.38
C LYS A 147 -18.91 17.52 -1.07
N LEU A 148 -18.80 18.56 -1.88
CA LEU A 148 -17.54 18.97 -2.49
C LEU A 148 -17.14 20.31 -1.91
N TYR A 149 -15.89 20.41 -1.48
CA TYR A 149 -15.30 21.64 -0.95
C TYR A 149 -14.16 22.08 -1.85
N PHE A 150 -14.17 23.35 -2.24
CA PHE A 150 -13.12 23.97 -3.05
C PHE A 150 -12.55 25.17 -2.33
N TYR A 151 -11.23 25.25 -2.22
CA TYR A 151 -10.56 26.46 -1.75
C TYR A 151 -9.13 26.58 -2.25
N PHE A 152 -8.72 27.82 -2.53
CA PHE A 152 -7.33 28.12 -2.78
C PHE A 152 -6.59 28.36 -1.46
N GLU A 153 -5.41 27.77 -1.35
CA GLU A 153 -4.51 27.95 -0.22
C GLU A 153 -3.08 27.96 -0.76
N LYS A 154 -2.29 28.98 -0.42
CA LYS A 154 -0.86 29.09 -0.80
C LYS A 154 -0.57 28.87 -2.30
N GLY A 155 -1.52 29.23 -3.17
CA GLY A 155 -1.37 29.14 -4.63
C GLY A 155 -1.70 27.76 -5.24
N TYR A 156 -2.22 26.81 -4.48
CA TYR A 156 -2.84 25.59 -5.00
C TYR A 156 -4.35 25.59 -4.74
N LEU A 157 -5.11 24.83 -5.53
CA LEU A 157 -6.54 24.58 -5.29
C LEU A 157 -6.69 23.23 -4.60
N LYS A 158 -7.30 23.21 -3.41
CA LYS A 158 -7.71 21.97 -2.77
C LYS A 158 -9.16 21.63 -3.11
N ILE A 159 -9.40 20.36 -3.44
CA ILE A 159 -10.72 19.78 -3.63
C ILE A 159 -10.88 18.66 -2.60
N SER A 160 -11.81 18.83 -1.68
CA SER A 160 -12.18 17.77 -0.73
C SER A 160 -13.54 17.20 -1.12
N ILE A 161 -13.57 15.89 -1.37
CA ILE A 161 -14.79 15.15 -1.66
C ILE A 161 -15.11 14.36 -0.40
N SER A 162 -16.21 14.71 0.24
CA SER A 162 -16.65 14.07 1.48
C SER A 162 -18.01 13.44 1.29
N LEU A 163 -18.16 12.21 1.77
CA LEU A 163 -19.48 11.57 1.89
C LEU A 163 -20.14 11.82 3.27
N ALA A 164 -19.47 12.59 4.14
CA ALA A 164 -19.92 12.98 5.47
C ALA A 164 -19.76 14.51 5.75
N ASP A 165 -20.34 15.01 6.84
CA ASP A 165 -20.12 16.38 7.29
C ASP A 165 -18.67 16.58 7.77
N LEU A 166 -17.99 17.58 7.22
CA LEU A 166 -16.66 17.99 7.68
C LEU A 166 -16.78 19.01 8.80
N ASP A 167 -15.87 18.92 9.77
CA ASP A 167 -15.74 19.90 10.83
C ASP A 167 -15.17 21.23 10.29
N LYS A 168 -15.81 22.34 10.64
CA LYS A 168 -15.68 23.64 9.98
C LYS A 168 -15.00 24.66 10.89
N ASN A 169 -13.67 24.72 10.91
CA ASN A 169 -12.94 25.81 11.58
C ASN A 169 -11.69 26.22 10.79
N ARG A 170 -11.78 27.28 9.98
CA ARG A 170 -10.65 28.01 9.36
C ARG A 170 -11.05 29.47 9.08
N GLU A 171 -10.10 30.40 9.06
CA GLU A 171 -10.32 31.87 8.90
C GLU A 171 -9.63 32.46 7.64
N ASP A 172 -10.21 33.58 7.13
CA ASP A 172 -9.70 34.61 6.18
C ASP A 172 -9.38 34.19 4.71
N LYS A 173 -9.41 34.96 3.60
CA LYS A 173 -9.91 36.28 3.13
C LYS A 173 -10.57 36.05 1.74
N ASN A 174 -11.53 36.89 1.34
CA ASN A 174 -12.42 36.68 0.18
C ASN A 174 -11.82 37.05 -1.21
N SER A 175 -11.86 36.12 -2.18
CA SER A 175 -11.69 36.41 -3.63
C SER A 175 -12.73 35.71 -4.53
N PHE A 176 -13.96 35.66 -4.05
CA PHE A 176 -15.08 34.94 -4.64
C PHE A 176 -16.13 35.88 -5.25
N SER A 177 -16.73 35.51 -6.38
CA SER A 177 -17.82 36.24 -7.03
C SER A 177 -18.94 35.31 -7.53
N ILE A 178 -20.19 35.68 -7.25
CA ILE A 178 -21.39 35.06 -7.84
C ILE A 178 -21.68 35.79 -9.15
N ILE A 179 -21.61 35.10 -10.29
CA ILE A 179 -21.96 35.67 -11.60
C ILE A 179 -23.48 35.70 -11.76
N ASN A 180 -24.13 34.57 -11.44
CA ASN A 180 -25.58 34.43 -11.33
C ASN A 180 -25.91 33.18 -10.48
N ASP A 181 -27.19 32.91 -10.23
CA ASP A 181 -27.65 31.78 -9.40
C ASP A 181 -27.18 30.39 -9.88
N ASN A 182 -26.74 30.28 -11.14
CA ASN A 182 -26.24 29.05 -11.73
C ASN A 182 -24.73 29.04 -11.98
N HIS A 183 -24.02 30.17 -11.87
CA HIS A 183 -22.61 30.29 -12.24
C HIS A 183 -21.81 31.07 -11.20
N TYR A 184 -20.79 30.40 -10.66
CA TYR A 184 -19.97 30.87 -9.57
C TYR A 184 -18.51 30.89 -10.02
N PHE A 185 -17.80 31.96 -9.68
CA PHE A 185 -16.42 32.19 -10.12
C PHE A 185 -15.51 32.51 -8.93
N TYR A 186 -14.37 31.84 -8.87
CA TYR A 186 -13.38 32.00 -7.81
C TYR A 186 -11.99 32.10 -8.43
N LYS A 187 -11.34 33.25 -8.22
CA LYS A 187 -9.99 33.49 -8.71
C LYS A 187 -9.00 33.52 -7.55
N ASP A 188 -7.93 32.77 -7.69
CA ASP A 188 -6.79 32.86 -6.80
C ASP A 188 -6.02 34.16 -7.04
N LEU A 189 -5.70 34.88 -5.96
CA LEU A 189 -4.97 36.14 -6.04
C LEU A 189 -3.46 35.94 -6.21
N ILE A 190 -2.93 34.75 -5.89
CA ILE A 190 -1.50 34.44 -5.96
C ILE A 190 -1.11 34.05 -7.39
N THR A 191 -1.80 33.04 -7.94
CA THR A 191 -1.48 32.47 -9.25
C THR A 191 -2.30 33.10 -10.37
N GLY A 192 -3.44 33.70 -10.06
CA GLY A 192 -4.42 34.14 -11.05
C GLY A 192 -5.27 33.01 -11.62
N SER A 193 -5.03 31.75 -11.21
CA SER A 193 -5.83 30.58 -11.58
C SER A 193 -7.28 30.74 -11.15
N GLN A 194 -8.18 30.09 -11.90
CA GLN A 194 -9.60 30.33 -11.80
C GLN A 194 -10.34 29.02 -11.63
N LEU A 195 -11.40 29.04 -10.84
CA LEU A 195 -12.36 27.97 -10.67
C LEU A 195 -13.74 28.52 -11.03
N GLU A 196 -14.37 27.89 -12.03
CA GLU A 196 -15.76 28.11 -12.38
C GLU A 196 -16.60 26.92 -11.94
N ILE A 197 -17.71 27.17 -11.27
CA ILE A 197 -18.69 26.15 -10.89
C ILE A 197 -20.04 26.52 -11.51
N ILE A 198 -20.66 25.56 -12.17
CA ILE A 198 -22.03 25.65 -12.67
C ILE A 198 -22.89 24.69 -11.85
N LYS A 199 -24.03 25.19 -11.35
CA LYS A 199 -24.88 24.45 -10.40
C LYS A 199 -25.75 23.39 -11.08
N ASN A 200 -26.35 23.71 -12.22
CA ASN A 200 -27.31 22.85 -12.91
C ASN A 200 -27.14 22.89 -14.45
N PRO A 201 -26.76 21.77 -15.09
CA PRO A 201 -26.20 20.57 -14.47
C PRO A 201 -24.88 20.88 -13.75
N PHE A 202 -24.56 20.13 -12.70
CA PHE A 202 -23.34 20.38 -11.92
C PHE A 202 -22.09 20.12 -12.74
N LYS A 203 -21.23 21.14 -12.84
CA LYS A 203 -19.87 21.00 -13.37
C LYS A 203 -18.93 22.02 -12.76
N PHE A 204 -17.64 21.73 -12.80
CA PHE A 204 -16.62 22.72 -12.52
C PHE A 204 -15.50 22.67 -13.55
N VAL A 205 -14.85 23.82 -13.77
CA VAL A 205 -13.72 23.98 -14.67
C VAL A 205 -12.64 24.79 -13.95
N ILE A 206 -11.42 24.27 -13.98
CA ILE A 206 -10.22 24.92 -13.47
C ILE A 206 -9.46 25.47 -14.67
N LYS A 207 -9.10 26.74 -14.60
CA LYS A 207 -8.41 27.46 -15.67
C LYS A 207 -7.13 28.11 -15.17
N ASP A 208 -6.18 28.31 -16.08
CA ASP A 208 -4.98 29.08 -15.81
C ASP A 208 -5.30 30.59 -15.66
N ASN A 209 -4.26 31.39 -15.46
CA ASN A 209 -4.40 32.85 -15.34
C ASN A 209 -4.78 33.57 -16.64
N LYS A 210 -4.72 32.88 -17.78
CA LYS A 210 -5.14 33.38 -19.10
C LYS A 210 -6.55 32.92 -19.47
N GLY A 211 -7.19 32.07 -18.66
CA GLY A 211 -8.51 31.52 -18.90
C GLY A 211 -8.53 30.23 -19.75
N ASN A 212 -7.37 29.63 -20.03
CA ASN A 212 -7.31 28.32 -20.70
C ASN A 212 -7.72 27.22 -19.72
N MET A 213 -8.51 26.25 -20.19
CA MET A 213 -8.91 25.09 -19.38
C MET A 213 -7.71 24.19 -19.07
N LEU A 214 -7.53 23.87 -17.79
CA LEU A 214 -6.53 22.92 -17.31
C LEU A 214 -7.16 21.56 -17.02
N LEU A 215 -8.26 21.58 -16.25
CA LEU A 215 -8.94 20.40 -15.75
C LEU A 215 -10.41 20.75 -15.48
N GLY A 216 -11.34 19.84 -15.78
CA GLY A 216 -12.75 20.01 -15.42
C GLY A 216 -13.35 18.71 -14.91
N SER A 217 -14.50 18.80 -14.25
CA SER A 217 -15.35 17.63 -14.03
C SER A 217 -15.76 17.01 -15.37
N TYR A 218 -15.69 15.69 -15.52
CA TYR A 218 -16.22 15.00 -16.70
C TYR A 218 -17.76 15.13 -16.78
N GLN A 219 -18.32 15.25 -18.00
CA GLN A 219 -19.74 15.63 -18.23
C GLN A 219 -20.44 14.90 -19.38
N ASP A 220 -19.84 13.85 -19.94
CA ASP A 220 -20.39 13.16 -21.11
C ASP A 220 -21.04 11.82 -20.71
N ILE A 221 -20.56 10.70 -21.24
CA ILE A 221 -21.18 9.37 -21.10
C ILE A 221 -21.17 8.82 -19.64
N LEU A 222 -20.29 9.34 -18.79
CA LEU A 222 -20.04 8.84 -17.43
C LEU A 222 -20.29 9.93 -16.38
N ASN A 223 -20.73 9.53 -15.18
CA ASN A 223 -20.90 10.48 -14.08
C ASN A 223 -19.54 10.99 -13.57
N TYR A 224 -19.50 12.24 -13.09
CA TYR A 224 -18.31 12.82 -12.48
C TYR A 224 -17.84 12.04 -11.24
N LEU A 225 -18.78 11.67 -10.36
CA LEU A 225 -18.52 10.94 -9.12
C LEU A 225 -19.53 9.80 -8.97
N GLU A 226 -19.00 8.61 -8.75
CA GLU A 226 -19.73 7.40 -8.38
C GLU A 226 -19.09 6.80 -7.13
N TRP A 227 -19.88 6.11 -6.33
CA TRP A 227 -19.36 5.31 -5.23
C TRP A 227 -20.10 3.99 -5.10
N GLN A 228 -19.39 2.99 -4.60
CA GLN A 228 -19.88 1.67 -4.27
C GLN A 228 -19.92 1.54 -2.76
N ASP A 229 -21.11 1.30 -2.21
CA ASP A 229 -21.29 0.97 -0.79
C ASP A 229 -21.48 -0.54 -0.66
N TYR A 230 -20.62 -1.20 0.10
CA TYR A 230 -20.73 -2.63 0.39
C TYR A 230 -21.52 -2.91 1.68
N PHE A 231 -22.04 -1.88 2.35
CA PHE A 231 -22.85 -1.96 3.58
C PHE A 231 -22.13 -2.59 4.79
N ASP A 232 -20.81 -2.77 4.71
CA ASP A 232 -19.92 -3.19 5.80
C ASP A 232 -18.95 -2.06 6.25
N GLY A 233 -19.19 -0.86 5.73
CA GLY A 233 -18.41 0.35 5.95
C GLY A 233 -17.28 0.57 4.94
N ARG A 234 -17.07 -0.35 3.99
CA ARG A 234 -16.18 -0.13 2.85
C ARG A 234 -16.91 0.66 1.77
N ILE A 235 -16.23 1.70 1.26
CA ILE A 235 -16.73 2.52 0.17
C ILE A 235 -15.62 2.68 -0.86
N ASP A 236 -15.88 2.27 -2.09
CA ASP A 236 -14.99 2.51 -3.22
C ASP A 236 -15.57 3.64 -4.08
N ILE A 237 -14.72 4.50 -4.63
CA ILE A 237 -15.13 5.67 -5.43
C ILE A 237 -14.56 5.60 -6.83
N ALA A 238 -15.26 6.25 -7.77
CA ALA A 238 -14.74 6.61 -9.08
C ALA A 238 -14.91 8.12 -9.30
N LEU A 239 -13.82 8.81 -9.61
CA LEU A 239 -13.78 10.24 -9.92
C LEU A 239 -13.31 10.44 -11.34
N ARG A 240 -13.98 11.33 -12.09
CA ARG A 240 -13.72 11.53 -13.51
C ARG A 240 -13.49 12.98 -13.84
N PHE A 241 -12.37 13.24 -14.50
CA PHE A 241 -12.01 14.57 -14.96
C PHE A 241 -11.83 14.57 -16.47
N GLN A 242 -11.97 15.75 -17.06
CA GLN A 242 -11.62 16.03 -18.44
C GLN A 242 -10.46 17.01 -18.50
N THR A 243 -9.50 16.76 -19.39
CA THR A 243 -8.38 17.66 -19.70
C THR A 243 -8.01 17.48 -21.16
N GLU A 244 -7.32 18.47 -21.75
CA GLU A 244 -6.70 18.37 -23.07
C GLU A 244 -5.19 18.02 -22.99
N SER A 245 -4.70 17.69 -21.79
CA SER A 245 -3.29 17.34 -21.58
C SER A 245 -2.90 16.04 -22.26
N GLN A 246 -1.78 16.07 -22.98
CA GLN A 246 -1.26 14.97 -23.77
C GLN A 246 -0.15 14.19 -23.04
N ASN A 247 0.41 14.74 -21.96
CA ASN A 247 1.42 14.07 -21.17
C ASN A 247 1.09 14.05 -19.68
N PHE A 248 1.33 12.88 -19.07
CA PHE A 248 1.17 12.65 -17.64
C PHE A 248 2.47 12.08 -17.07
N TYR A 249 3.16 12.85 -16.24
CA TYR A 249 4.46 12.51 -15.65
C TYR A 249 4.34 12.35 -14.14
N GLY A 250 5.15 11.46 -13.55
CA GLY A 250 5.16 11.19 -12.11
C GLY A 250 4.66 9.79 -11.79
N PHE A 251 3.67 9.68 -10.92
CA PHE A 251 3.16 8.43 -10.33
C PHE A 251 4.18 7.67 -9.48
N GLY A 252 5.24 8.35 -9.04
CA GLY A 252 6.39 7.78 -8.35
C GLY A 252 7.45 7.24 -9.32
N GLU A 253 8.11 6.16 -8.93
CA GLU A 253 9.04 5.45 -9.79
C GLU A 253 8.28 4.56 -10.78
N LYS A 254 8.47 4.75 -12.09
CA LYS A 254 7.82 3.95 -13.13
C LYS A 254 8.86 3.37 -14.09
N TYR A 255 8.70 2.09 -14.41
CA TYR A 255 9.66 1.29 -15.20
C TYR A 255 9.18 1.02 -16.64
N ASN A 256 7.92 1.30 -16.94
CA ASN A 256 7.34 1.06 -18.27
C ASN A 256 7.64 2.19 -19.26
N ARG A 257 7.25 3.43 -18.95
CA ARG A 257 7.48 4.61 -19.79
C ARG A 257 7.37 5.91 -18.97
N LEU A 258 7.91 7.00 -19.49
CA LEU A 258 7.86 8.29 -18.80
C LEU A 258 6.46 8.96 -18.87
N ASN A 259 5.88 9.09 -20.07
CA ASN A 259 4.53 9.61 -20.25
C ASN A 259 3.51 8.48 -20.05
N GLN A 260 2.60 8.62 -19.10
CA GLN A 260 1.59 7.62 -18.76
C GLN A 260 0.28 7.72 -19.59
N LYS A 261 0.16 8.60 -20.59
CA LYS A 261 -1.04 8.72 -21.45
C LYS A 261 -1.39 7.43 -22.22
N GLY A 262 -2.54 6.85 -21.98
CA GLY A 262 -3.06 5.60 -22.54
C GLY A 262 -2.79 4.38 -21.66
N LEU A 263 -2.34 4.59 -20.42
CA LEU A 263 -2.09 3.55 -19.44
C LEU A 263 -3.02 3.70 -18.23
N GLN A 264 -2.97 2.70 -17.36
CA GLN A 264 -3.70 2.67 -16.11
C GLN A 264 -2.76 2.51 -14.90
N PRO A 265 -1.90 3.51 -14.59
CA PRO A 265 -1.00 3.41 -13.46
C PRO A 265 -1.80 3.30 -12.16
N ASP A 266 -1.34 2.48 -11.25
CA ASP A 266 -1.89 2.32 -9.91
C ASP A 266 -0.87 2.70 -8.83
N ILE A 267 -1.42 2.93 -7.64
CA ILE A 267 -0.72 3.29 -6.42
C ILE A 267 -0.80 2.09 -5.50
N CYS A 268 0.11 1.13 -5.76
CA CYS A 268 0.26 -0.09 -4.99
C CYS A 268 1.75 -0.40 -4.89
N VAL A 269 2.29 -0.30 -3.68
CA VAL A 269 3.66 -0.70 -3.38
C VAL A 269 3.76 -2.20 -3.63
N TYR A 270 4.67 -2.64 -4.50
CA TYR A 270 4.77 -4.05 -4.87
C TYR A 270 6.20 -4.48 -5.15
N ASN A 271 6.62 -5.58 -4.53
CA ASN A 271 7.91 -6.19 -4.80
C ASN A 271 7.83 -7.07 -6.07
N GLN A 272 8.14 -6.47 -7.23
CA GLN A 272 8.27 -7.18 -8.50
C GLN A 272 9.74 -7.38 -8.85
N TYR A 273 10.27 -8.59 -8.61
CA TYR A 273 11.64 -8.92 -8.98
C TYR A 273 11.83 -8.91 -10.51
N GLN A 274 12.92 -8.29 -10.95
CA GLN A 274 13.23 -8.05 -12.36
C GLN A 274 12.04 -7.37 -13.05
N ASN A 275 11.61 -7.82 -14.23
CA ASN A 275 10.58 -7.24 -15.12
C ASN A 275 9.42 -6.46 -14.45
N GLN A 276 9.67 -5.22 -14.00
CA GLN A 276 8.72 -4.46 -13.18
C GLN A 276 7.46 -4.09 -13.94
N GLN A 277 7.60 -3.80 -15.24
CA GLN A 277 6.51 -3.36 -16.11
C GLN A 277 5.74 -2.18 -15.47
N SER A 278 4.45 -2.36 -15.16
CA SER A 278 3.61 -1.33 -14.52
C SER A 278 3.77 -1.27 -13.00
N LYS A 279 4.28 -2.32 -12.36
CA LYS A 279 4.46 -2.43 -10.91
C LYS A 279 5.69 -1.65 -10.47
N THR A 280 5.73 -1.26 -9.20
CA THR A 280 6.83 -0.47 -8.66
C THR A 280 6.91 -0.58 -7.14
N TYR A 281 8.12 -0.42 -6.62
CA TYR A 281 8.41 -0.32 -5.19
C TYR A 281 7.96 1.03 -4.60
N LEU A 282 7.94 2.09 -5.42
CA LEU A 282 7.76 3.46 -4.95
C LEU A 282 6.71 4.21 -5.79
N PRO A 283 5.43 3.79 -5.76
CA PRO A 283 4.36 4.56 -6.37
C PRO A 283 4.02 5.80 -5.52
N ILE A 284 3.66 6.90 -6.18
CA ILE A 284 3.23 8.13 -5.51
C ILE A 284 1.94 8.61 -6.18
N PRO A 285 0.87 8.97 -5.43
CA PRO A 285 -0.37 9.51 -5.99
C PRO A 285 -0.23 10.97 -6.41
N PHE A 286 0.79 11.28 -7.22
CA PHE A 286 1.13 12.60 -7.72
C PHE A 286 1.53 12.54 -9.18
N PHE A 287 0.95 13.39 -10.02
CA PHE A 287 1.39 13.59 -11.39
C PHE A 287 1.33 15.06 -11.80
N PHE A 288 1.99 15.41 -12.90
CA PHE A 288 1.90 16.71 -13.54
C PHE A 288 1.87 16.60 -15.06
N THR A 289 1.40 17.66 -15.72
CA THR A 289 1.19 17.71 -17.17
C THR A 289 1.95 18.87 -17.80
N GLU A 290 2.07 18.86 -19.13
CA GLU A 290 2.65 19.96 -19.90
C GLU A 290 1.78 21.22 -19.93
N ASN A 291 0.50 21.12 -19.58
CA ASN A 291 -0.42 22.25 -19.53
C ASN A 291 -0.27 23.09 -18.25
N GLY A 292 0.73 22.81 -17.42
CA GLY A 292 1.07 23.66 -16.27
C GLY A 292 0.21 23.40 -15.03
N TYR A 293 -0.25 22.16 -14.84
CA TYR A 293 -0.83 21.74 -13.56
C TYR A 293 -0.31 20.37 -13.11
N GLY A 294 -0.37 20.14 -11.80
CA GLY A 294 -0.20 18.83 -11.20
C GLY A 294 -1.35 18.49 -10.26
N MET A 295 -1.54 17.20 -10.01
CA MET A 295 -2.54 16.68 -9.09
C MET A 295 -1.85 15.77 -8.08
N TYR A 296 -1.95 16.10 -6.80
CA TYR A 296 -1.59 15.21 -5.69
C TYR A 296 -2.87 14.77 -4.96
N ILE A 297 -2.99 13.47 -4.72
CA ILE A 297 -4.11 12.89 -3.97
C ILE A 297 -3.59 12.42 -2.62
N LYS A 298 -4.12 13.00 -1.55
CA LYS A 298 -3.70 12.65 -0.19
C LYS A 298 -4.44 11.40 0.26
N SER A 299 -3.89 10.25 -0.11
CA SER A 299 -4.36 8.93 0.32
C SER A 299 -3.18 7.97 0.46
N SER A 300 -3.29 7.04 1.40
CA SER A 300 -2.42 5.86 1.50
C SER A 300 -3.12 4.57 1.05
N GLN A 301 -4.38 4.67 0.61
CA GLN A 301 -5.16 3.54 0.08
C GLN A 301 -4.79 3.28 -1.37
N TYR A 302 -5.09 2.06 -1.84
CA TYR A 302 -4.99 1.72 -3.25
C TYR A 302 -5.78 2.71 -4.13
N LEU A 303 -5.10 3.24 -5.15
CA LEU A 303 -5.68 4.07 -6.20
C LEU A 303 -5.31 3.51 -7.57
N LYS A 304 -6.24 3.51 -8.51
CA LYS A 304 -6.00 3.16 -9.92
C LYS A 304 -6.46 4.30 -10.82
N PHE A 305 -5.58 4.70 -11.73
CA PHE A 305 -5.88 5.72 -12.71
C PHE A 305 -6.22 5.07 -14.05
N ASP A 306 -7.03 5.75 -14.85
CA ASP A 306 -7.18 5.54 -16.28
C ASP A 306 -6.87 6.87 -16.96
N LEU A 307 -5.82 6.92 -17.75
CA LEU A 307 -5.35 8.14 -18.39
C LEU A 307 -5.60 8.03 -19.89
N TYR A 308 -6.82 8.30 -20.35
CA TYR A 308 -7.23 8.19 -21.75
C TYR A 308 -7.20 6.75 -22.30
N ASN A 309 -7.21 5.73 -21.45
CA ASN A 309 -7.23 4.35 -21.93
C ASN A 309 -8.66 3.92 -22.32
N LYS A 310 -9.68 4.39 -21.59
CA LYS A 310 -11.09 4.11 -21.91
C LYS A 310 -11.70 5.05 -22.94
N LEU A 311 -11.48 6.35 -22.75
CA LEU A 311 -12.07 7.42 -23.55
C LEU A 311 -11.04 8.55 -23.71
N ASP A 312 -11.03 9.18 -24.87
CA ASP A 312 -10.19 10.37 -25.08
C ASP A 312 -10.55 11.46 -24.08
N ASN A 313 -9.54 12.22 -23.66
CA ASN A 313 -9.68 13.35 -22.73
C ASN A 313 -10.15 12.99 -21.31
N LEU A 314 -10.33 11.70 -20.99
CA LEU A 314 -10.75 11.22 -19.66
C LEU A 314 -9.58 10.90 -18.74
N ILE A 315 -9.60 11.45 -17.53
CA ILE A 315 -8.88 10.91 -16.37
C ILE A 315 -9.92 10.26 -15.46
N GLU A 316 -9.85 8.95 -15.27
CA GLU A 316 -10.63 8.25 -14.22
C GLU A 316 -9.70 7.87 -13.06
N ILE A 317 -10.17 8.06 -11.83
CA ILE A 317 -9.46 7.70 -10.61
C ILE A 317 -10.39 6.84 -9.78
N LYS A 318 -10.00 5.60 -9.54
CA LYS A 318 -10.72 4.65 -8.71
C LYS A 318 -9.94 4.33 -7.45
N GLY A 319 -10.63 4.12 -6.35
CA GLY A 319 -9.98 3.61 -5.14
C GLY A 319 -10.88 3.64 -3.92
N ARG A 320 -10.31 3.26 -2.78
CA ARG A 320 -11.05 3.10 -1.53
C ARG A 320 -11.01 4.37 -0.68
N LEU A 321 -12.14 4.71 -0.08
CA LEU A 321 -12.21 5.72 0.97
C LEU A 321 -11.90 5.11 2.33
N ASN A 322 -11.27 5.90 3.20
CA ASN A 322 -11.04 5.47 4.58
C ASN A 322 -12.37 5.39 5.33
N LYS A 323 -12.66 4.22 5.93
CA LYS A 323 -13.89 3.97 6.70
C LYS A 323 -14.12 4.96 7.85
N ARG A 324 -13.06 5.44 8.51
CA ARG A 324 -13.16 6.38 9.64
C ARG A 324 -13.40 7.82 9.18
N ASN A 325 -12.99 8.15 7.97
CA ASN A 325 -13.16 9.47 7.37
C ASN A 325 -13.32 9.32 5.86
N PRO A 326 -14.56 9.20 5.34
CA PRO A 326 -14.83 8.96 3.92
C PRO A 326 -14.66 10.26 3.11
N THR A 327 -13.44 10.80 3.17
CA THR A 327 -13.01 12.02 2.51
C THR A 327 -11.80 11.73 1.64
N LEU A 328 -11.83 12.14 0.37
CA LEU A 328 -10.65 12.21 -0.49
C LEU A 328 -10.24 13.66 -0.67
N GLU A 329 -8.96 13.96 -0.47
CA GLU A 329 -8.41 15.29 -0.70
C GLU A 329 -7.50 15.29 -1.93
N LEU A 330 -7.78 16.19 -2.87
CA LEU A 330 -6.97 16.45 -4.05
C LEU A 330 -6.38 17.85 -3.97
N TYR A 331 -5.13 17.98 -4.38
CA TYR A 331 -4.40 19.24 -4.47
C TYR A 331 -4.02 19.47 -5.93
N ILE A 332 -4.59 20.51 -6.53
CA ILE A 332 -4.26 20.96 -7.87
C ILE A 332 -3.22 22.06 -7.76
N LEU A 333 -2.02 21.76 -8.23
CA LEU A 333 -0.84 22.62 -8.18
C LEU A 333 -0.66 23.29 -9.54
N PHE A 334 -0.26 24.56 -9.58
CA PHE A 334 -0.21 25.33 -10.83
C PHE A 334 1.20 25.84 -11.15
N GLY A 335 1.51 25.92 -12.45
CA GLY A 335 2.71 26.53 -12.99
C GLY A 335 3.65 25.54 -13.68
N GLU A 336 4.90 25.94 -13.86
CA GLU A 336 5.93 25.10 -14.48
C GLU A 336 6.27 23.86 -13.62
N PRO A 337 6.73 22.75 -14.21
CA PRO A 337 7.05 21.50 -13.50
C PRO A 337 7.90 21.68 -12.23
N ARG A 338 8.90 22.56 -12.26
CA ARG A 338 9.74 22.87 -11.09
C ARG A 338 8.96 23.48 -9.93
N LYS A 339 8.02 24.38 -10.23
CA LYS A 339 7.17 25.02 -9.21
C LYS A 339 6.18 23.99 -8.65
N ILE A 340 5.52 23.22 -9.52
CA ILE A 340 4.61 22.14 -9.12
C ILE A 340 5.31 21.18 -8.16
N LEU A 341 6.54 20.75 -8.49
CA LEU A 341 7.33 19.87 -7.62
C LEU A 341 7.64 20.54 -6.27
N ALA A 342 8.01 21.82 -6.25
CA ALA A 342 8.27 22.55 -5.01
C ALA A 342 7.02 22.66 -4.12
N ASP A 343 5.86 22.93 -4.71
CA ASP A 343 4.59 22.98 -3.97
C ASP A 343 4.21 21.58 -3.44
N TYR A 344 4.42 20.52 -4.23
CA TYR A 344 4.24 19.14 -3.77
C TYR A 344 5.14 18.82 -2.57
N LEU A 345 6.43 19.15 -2.64
CA LEU A 345 7.37 18.95 -1.54
C LEU A 345 7.04 19.80 -0.30
N ALA A 346 6.43 20.98 -0.47
CA ALA A 346 5.92 21.76 0.65
C ALA A 346 4.72 21.10 1.36
N LEU A 347 3.98 20.23 0.66
CA LEU A 347 2.88 19.45 1.23
C LEU A 347 3.35 18.12 1.86
N THR A 348 4.36 17.47 1.28
CA THR A 348 4.76 16.10 1.63
C THR A 348 6.09 15.98 2.35
N GLY A 349 6.91 17.04 2.35
CA GLY A 349 8.23 17.08 2.96
C GLY A 349 9.34 17.21 1.92
N PHE A 350 10.32 18.07 2.22
CA PHE A 350 11.52 18.21 1.40
C PHE A 350 12.51 17.07 1.68
N PRO A 351 13.25 16.60 0.66
CA PRO A 351 14.33 15.64 0.89
C PRO A 351 15.38 16.26 1.82
N SER A 352 15.87 15.46 2.76
CA SER A 352 17.02 15.85 3.58
C SER A 352 18.28 15.80 2.72
N LEU A 353 19.11 16.86 2.76
CA LEU A 353 20.39 16.86 2.06
C LEU A 353 21.31 15.81 2.71
N PRO A 354 21.70 14.73 2.01
CA PRO A 354 22.58 13.73 2.60
C PRO A 354 24.02 14.26 2.72
N PRO A 355 24.85 13.66 3.57
CA PRO A 355 26.28 13.96 3.63
C PRO A 355 26.98 13.75 2.28
N LYS A 356 28.07 14.50 2.03
CA LYS A 356 28.80 14.50 0.76
C LYS A 356 29.21 13.09 0.27
N TRP A 357 29.57 12.19 1.18
CA TRP A 357 30.03 10.84 0.85
C TRP A 357 28.96 9.97 0.16
N VAL A 358 27.67 10.30 0.29
CA VAL A 358 26.58 9.59 -0.39
C VAL A 358 26.65 9.73 -1.91
N PHE A 359 27.25 10.81 -2.42
CA PHE A 359 27.33 11.10 -3.86
C PHE A 359 28.55 10.49 -4.58
N GLY A 360 29.45 9.82 -3.86
CA GLY A 360 30.54 9.05 -4.48
C GLY A 360 30.11 7.64 -4.90
N PRO A 361 30.98 6.83 -5.52
CA PRO A 361 30.67 5.45 -5.87
C PRO A 361 30.46 4.55 -4.64
N TRP A 362 29.45 3.67 -4.71
CA TRP A 362 29.14 2.68 -3.68
C TRP A 362 29.58 1.29 -4.15
N MET A 363 30.29 0.56 -3.31
CA MET A 363 30.67 -0.83 -3.53
C MET A 363 29.74 -1.75 -2.76
N SER A 364 29.16 -2.75 -3.42
CA SER A 364 28.27 -3.73 -2.81
C SER A 364 28.31 -5.06 -3.56
N SER A 365 28.29 -6.17 -2.83
CA SER A 365 28.00 -7.50 -3.34
C SER A 365 27.39 -8.34 -2.23
N ASN A 366 26.32 -9.08 -2.54
CA ASN A 366 25.70 -10.00 -1.60
C ASN A 366 26.67 -11.13 -1.18
N SER A 367 27.65 -11.47 -2.01
CA SER A 367 28.63 -12.53 -1.75
C SER A 367 29.78 -12.12 -0.81
N TRP A 368 29.81 -10.87 -0.33
CA TRP A 368 30.78 -10.41 0.68
C TRP A 368 30.27 -10.71 2.09
N ASP A 369 30.25 -12.00 2.41
CA ASP A 369 29.68 -12.59 3.64
C ASP A 369 30.72 -12.90 4.73
N THR A 370 31.96 -12.44 4.57
CA THR A 370 33.04 -12.59 5.57
C THR A 370 33.91 -11.35 5.65
N GLN A 371 34.57 -11.14 6.79
CA GLN A 371 35.53 -10.07 6.99
C GLN A 371 36.71 -10.18 6.01
N GLU A 372 37.21 -11.37 5.74
CA GLU A 372 38.30 -11.60 4.78
C GLU A 372 37.97 -11.03 3.39
N LYS A 373 36.78 -11.37 2.86
CA LYS A 373 36.32 -10.85 1.57
C LYS A 373 36.23 -9.33 1.54
N ILE A 374 35.78 -8.71 2.64
CA ILE A 374 35.75 -7.25 2.77
C ILE A 374 37.16 -6.67 2.69
N LEU A 375 38.12 -7.26 3.39
CA LEU A 375 39.52 -6.83 3.35
C LEU A 375 40.14 -6.99 1.96
N GLU A 376 39.81 -8.07 1.24
CA GLU A 376 40.20 -8.25 -0.16
C GLU A 376 39.66 -7.12 -1.05
N GLN A 377 38.40 -6.72 -0.88
CA GLN A 377 37.82 -5.62 -1.65
C GLN A 377 38.48 -4.28 -1.34
N LEU A 378 38.79 -4.01 -0.06
CA LEU A 378 39.53 -2.80 0.32
C LEU A 378 40.92 -2.76 -0.33
N LYS A 379 41.62 -3.90 -0.34
CA LYS A 379 42.92 -4.03 -1.00
C LYS A 379 42.80 -3.80 -2.51
N ALA A 380 41.87 -4.48 -3.18
CA ALA A 380 41.64 -4.33 -4.61
C ALA A 380 41.25 -2.89 -5.00
N MET A 381 40.36 -2.26 -4.23
CA MET A 381 39.97 -0.86 -4.42
C MET A 381 41.19 0.07 -4.42
N ASN A 382 42.10 -0.11 -3.45
CA ASN A 382 43.31 0.70 -3.34
C ASN A 382 44.31 0.42 -4.47
N GLU A 383 44.55 -0.86 -4.81
CA GLU A 383 45.45 -1.26 -5.90
C GLU A 383 44.97 -0.74 -7.27
N LEU A 384 43.66 -0.82 -7.51
CA LEU A 384 43.01 -0.33 -8.73
C LEU A 384 42.72 1.18 -8.70
N LYS A 385 42.97 1.85 -7.57
CA LYS A 385 42.73 3.28 -7.36
C LYS A 385 41.28 3.70 -7.64
N ILE A 386 40.32 2.88 -7.20
CA ILE A 386 38.88 3.17 -7.33
C ILE A 386 38.46 4.08 -6.16
N PRO A 387 37.99 5.31 -6.39
CA PRO A 387 37.69 6.26 -5.32
C PRO A 387 36.26 6.08 -4.79
N ALA A 388 35.92 4.86 -4.33
CA ALA A 388 34.63 4.62 -3.70
C ALA A 388 34.53 5.38 -2.36
N THR A 389 33.30 5.69 -1.94
CA THR A 389 33.02 6.42 -0.69
C THR A 389 32.15 5.62 0.28
N VAL A 390 31.52 4.54 -0.20
CA VAL A 390 30.66 3.68 0.61
C VAL A 390 30.91 2.21 0.31
N LEU A 391 30.90 1.40 1.36
CA LEU A 391 30.90 -0.05 1.31
C LEU A 391 29.61 -0.57 1.97
N VAL A 392 28.84 -1.36 1.23
CA VAL A 392 27.63 -2.02 1.74
C VAL A 392 27.91 -3.49 2.03
N ILE A 393 27.51 -3.96 3.21
CA ILE A 393 27.55 -5.39 3.56
C ILE A 393 26.11 -5.89 3.76
N GLU A 394 25.73 -6.90 2.98
CA GLU A 394 24.39 -7.49 3.06
C GLU A 394 24.35 -8.72 3.96
N ALA A 395 25.10 -9.76 3.61
CA ALA A 395 25.19 -11.02 4.36
C ALA A 395 26.12 -10.91 5.58
N TRP A 396 25.90 -9.88 6.42
CA TRP A 396 26.72 -9.60 7.60
C TRP A 396 26.24 -10.33 8.87
N SER A 397 24.96 -10.72 8.88
CA SER A 397 24.25 -11.05 10.09
C SER A 397 24.19 -12.55 10.37
N ASP A 398 23.61 -12.93 11.51
CA ASP A 398 23.23 -14.29 11.86
C ASP A 398 22.06 -14.86 11.03
N GLU A 399 21.57 -14.11 10.03
CA GLU A 399 20.47 -14.44 9.12
C GLU A 399 19.16 -14.81 9.82
N THR A 400 19.01 -14.42 11.10
CA THR A 400 17.86 -14.77 11.94
C THR A 400 17.35 -13.57 12.74
N THR A 401 18.22 -12.87 13.45
CA THR A 401 17.88 -11.63 14.17
C THR A 401 18.11 -10.39 13.33
N PHE A 402 19.03 -10.45 12.36
CA PHE A 402 19.45 -9.32 11.52
C PHE A 402 19.95 -8.10 12.31
N TYR A 403 20.37 -8.27 13.56
CA TYR A 403 21.08 -7.23 14.31
C TYR A 403 22.35 -7.75 15.00
N ILE A 404 22.64 -9.05 14.89
CA ILE A 404 23.83 -9.70 15.42
C ILE A 404 24.69 -10.17 14.24
N PHE A 405 26.01 -9.95 14.30
CA PHE A 405 26.95 -10.45 13.29
C PHE A 405 26.96 -11.97 13.27
N ASN A 406 27.18 -12.56 12.09
CA ASN A 406 27.30 -14.01 11.94
C ASN A 406 28.41 -14.59 12.84
N ASP A 407 28.22 -15.81 13.33
CA ASP A 407 29.13 -16.54 14.26
C ASP A 407 29.46 -15.83 15.59
N ALA A 408 28.78 -14.74 15.95
CA ALA A 408 28.97 -14.11 17.25
C ALA A 408 28.55 -15.07 18.38
N ILE A 409 29.37 -15.17 19.41
CA ILE A 409 29.09 -15.97 20.61
C ILE A 409 28.59 -15.03 21.70
N TYR A 410 27.44 -15.34 22.29
CA TYR A 410 26.83 -14.52 23.32
C TYR A 410 25.88 -15.33 24.19
N LYS A 411 25.56 -14.78 25.37
CA LYS A 411 24.47 -15.29 26.20
C LYS A 411 23.15 -14.65 25.77
N SER A 412 22.16 -15.46 25.45
CA SER A 412 20.79 -14.99 25.14
C SER A 412 20.24 -14.12 26.27
N LYS A 413 19.54 -13.05 25.88
CA LYS A 413 18.88 -12.07 26.75
C LYS A 413 17.37 -12.14 26.58
N SER A 414 16.63 -11.64 27.57
CA SER A 414 15.17 -11.54 27.40
C SER A 414 14.83 -10.63 26.23
N GLY A 415 13.69 -10.87 25.57
CA GLY A 415 13.29 -10.11 24.38
C GLY A 415 13.17 -8.60 24.62
N ALA A 416 12.96 -8.16 25.86
CA ALA A 416 12.93 -6.75 26.25
C ALA A 416 14.30 -6.06 26.22
N GLN A 417 15.38 -6.80 26.36
CA GLN A 417 16.73 -6.26 26.55
C GLN A 417 17.45 -6.01 25.22
N LYS A 418 18.38 -5.06 25.22
CA LYS A 418 19.30 -4.81 24.10
C LYS A 418 20.70 -5.34 24.42
N PHE A 419 21.47 -5.55 23.36
CA PHE A 419 22.90 -5.84 23.44
C PHE A 419 23.73 -4.56 23.34
N SER A 420 24.95 -4.65 23.85
CA SER A 420 26.09 -3.78 23.60
C SER A 420 27.18 -4.61 22.93
N TYR A 421 28.17 -3.97 22.31
CA TYR A 421 29.25 -4.71 21.63
C TYR A 421 30.02 -5.63 22.58
N LYS A 422 30.13 -5.28 23.87
CA LYS A 422 30.83 -6.07 24.89
C LYS A 422 30.13 -7.36 25.29
N ASP A 423 28.88 -7.55 24.87
CA ASP A 423 28.14 -8.79 25.12
C ASP A 423 28.49 -9.91 24.12
N PHE A 424 29.29 -9.60 23.08
CA PHE A 424 29.64 -10.52 22.01
C PHE A 424 31.12 -10.87 22.04
N ASP A 425 31.41 -12.16 21.94
CA ASP A 425 32.73 -12.69 21.64
C ASP A 425 32.77 -13.16 20.18
N PHE A 426 33.87 -12.87 19.48
CA PHE A 426 34.06 -13.23 18.08
C PHE A 426 35.20 -14.23 17.96
N SER A 427 34.88 -15.43 17.45
CA SER A 427 35.88 -16.48 17.22
C SER A 427 36.82 -16.08 16.08
N GLU A 428 38.12 -16.31 16.25
CA GLU A 428 39.11 -16.13 15.17
C GLU A 428 38.81 -16.99 13.93
N LYS A 429 38.05 -18.09 14.10
CA LYS A 429 37.64 -18.98 13.01
C LYS A 429 36.26 -18.63 12.42
N GLY A 430 35.55 -17.66 12.99
CA GLY A 430 34.25 -17.22 12.50
C GLY A 430 34.36 -16.34 11.26
N LYS A 431 33.23 -16.08 10.60
CA LYS A 431 33.15 -15.18 9.43
C LYS A 431 33.56 -13.75 9.75
N TRP A 432 33.32 -13.30 10.99
CA TRP A 432 33.54 -11.93 11.44
C TRP A 432 34.38 -11.89 12.74
N PRO A 433 35.68 -12.21 12.69
CA PRO A 433 36.51 -12.34 13.89
C PRO A 433 36.81 -11.01 14.59
N ASN A 434 36.71 -9.87 13.90
CA ASN A 434 36.89 -8.54 14.49
C ASN A 434 36.09 -7.46 13.74
N PRO A 435 34.74 -7.42 13.91
CA PRO A 435 33.89 -6.47 13.21
C PRO A 435 34.29 -5.01 13.45
N LYS A 436 34.69 -4.67 14.68
CA LYS A 436 35.12 -3.31 15.03
C LYS A 436 36.39 -2.91 14.28
N GLY A 437 37.42 -3.77 14.29
CA GLY A 437 38.67 -3.51 13.56
C GLY A 437 38.48 -3.46 12.04
N MET A 438 37.56 -4.26 11.50
CA MET A 438 37.16 -4.18 10.09
C MET A 438 36.55 -2.82 9.77
N ILE A 439 35.58 -2.35 10.57
CA ILE A 439 34.92 -1.05 10.36
C ILE A 439 35.93 0.10 10.49
N ASP A 440 36.80 0.07 11.51
CA ASP A 440 37.86 1.05 11.69
C ASP A 440 38.79 1.11 10.45
N LEU A 441 39.08 -0.04 9.83
CA LEU A 441 39.89 -0.10 8.61
C LEU A 441 39.12 0.43 7.38
N ILE A 442 37.82 0.16 7.26
CA ILE A 442 36.96 0.75 6.23
C ILE A 442 37.03 2.29 6.34
N HIS A 443 36.85 2.83 7.55
CA HIS A 443 36.94 4.28 7.80
C HIS A 443 38.32 4.86 7.49
N LYS A 444 39.41 4.16 7.85
CA LYS A 444 40.79 4.55 7.49
C LYS A 444 41.02 4.64 5.98
N ASN A 445 40.24 3.91 5.19
CA ASN A 445 40.24 3.97 3.72
C ASN A 445 39.27 5.04 3.17
N ASN A 446 38.79 5.97 4.00
CA ASN A 446 37.85 7.04 3.66
C ASN A 446 36.48 6.56 3.13
N LEU A 447 36.08 5.34 3.51
CA LEU A 447 34.77 4.78 3.20
C LEU A 447 33.82 4.92 4.38
N LYS A 448 32.52 4.95 4.09
CA LYS A 448 31.45 4.71 5.06
C LYS A 448 30.87 3.31 4.93
N ILE A 449 30.40 2.73 6.02
CA ILE A 449 29.80 1.39 6.03
C ILE A 449 28.29 1.46 6.19
N ILE A 450 27.59 0.70 5.35
CA ILE A 450 26.14 0.53 5.38
C ILE A 450 25.82 -0.96 5.55
N LEU A 451 24.95 -1.28 6.52
CA LEU A 451 24.51 -2.66 6.77
C LEU A 451 23.08 -2.89 6.29
N TRP A 452 22.83 -4.01 5.63
CA TRP A 452 21.48 -4.38 5.18
C TRP A 452 20.54 -4.67 6.35
N GLN A 453 19.27 -4.30 6.21
CA GLN A 453 18.19 -4.48 7.18
C GLN A 453 16.86 -4.81 6.49
N ILE A 454 15.95 -5.45 7.23
CA ILE A 454 14.58 -5.78 6.82
C ILE A 454 13.59 -5.53 7.97
N PRO A 455 12.37 -4.99 7.74
CA PRO A 455 11.43 -4.58 8.79
C PRO A 455 10.65 -5.73 9.49
N ILE A 456 11.26 -6.90 9.67
CA ILE A 456 10.56 -8.12 10.15
C ILE A 456 11.21 -8.78 11.37
N VAL A 457 10.41 -9.52 12.13
CA VAL A 457 10.92 -10.57 13.04
C VAL A 457 10.82 -11.90 12.29
N ASN A 458 11.95 -12.38 11.80
CA ASN A 458 12.06 -13.44 10.79
C ASN A 458 11.56 -14.81 11.26
N LYS A 459 10.67 -15.48 10.53
CA LYS A 459 10.25 -16.85 10.88
C LYS A 459 11.16 -17.93 10.29
N TYR A 460 11.95 -17.60 9.28
CA TYR A 460 12.77 -18.56 8.56
C TYR A 460 14.06 -18.85 9.31
N PHE A 461 14.28 -20.14 9.56
CA PHE A 461 15.57 -20.68 9.96
C PHE A 461 15.99 -21.68 8.89
N GLU A 462 17.28 -21.93 8.73
CA GLU A 462 17.69 -23.22 8.16
C GLU A 462 17.02 -24.33 8.96
N GLU A 463 16.44 -25.33 8.28
CA GLU A 463 15.66 -26.39 8.92
C GLU A 463 16.46 -27.07 10.05
N GLY A 464 15.93 -27.01 11.28
CA GLY A 464 16.60 -27.53 12.48
C GLY A 464 17.42 -26.51 13.28
N THR A 465 17.63 -25.29 12.77
CA THR A 465 18.34 -24.23 13.50
C THR A 465 17.40 -23.50 14.45
N LYS A 466 17.67 -23.56 15.76
CA LYS A 466 16.98 -22.76 16.78
C LYS A 466 17.91 -21.63 17.23
N ASN A 467 17.57 -20.38 16.92
CA ASN A 467 18.22 -19.22 17.53
C ASN A 467 17.43 -18.81 18.78
N GLU A 468 18.02 -19.01 19.97
CA GLU A 468 17.37 -18.71 21.25
C GLU A 468 17.01 -17.22 21.38
N GLN A 469 17.87 -16.32 20.91
CA GLN A 469 17.60 -14.88 21.01
C GLN A 469 16.42 -14.48 20.13
N HIS A 470 16.34 -15.04 18.93
CA HIS A 470 15.19 -14.83 18.06
C HIS A 470 13.89 -15.26 18.75
N ILE A 471 13.86 -16.42 19.40
CA ILE A 471 12.67 -16.94 20.10
C ILE A 471 12.24 -15.98 21.22
N GLN A 472 13.21 -15.42 21.96
CA GLN A 472 12.96 -14.43 23.01
C GLN A 472 12.36 -13.14 22.41
N ASP A 473 12.90 -12.66 21.29
CA ASP A 473 12.43 -11.44 20.62
C ASP A 473 11.04 -11.63 19.99
N GLU A 474 10.78 -12.76 19.32
CA GLU A 474 9.48 -13.10 18.74
C GLU A 474 8.40 -13.17 19.84
N SER A 475 8.70 -13.87 20.94
CA SER A 475 7.76 -14.00 22.08
C SER A 475 7.43 -12.64 22.68
N TYR A 476 8.44 -11.79 22.90
CA TYR A 476 8.24 -10.45 23.46
C TYR A 476 7.45 -9.54 22.53
N ALA A 477 7.75 -9.55 21.22
CA ALA A 477 7.04 -8.74 20.23
C ALA A 477 5.56 -9.12 20.14
N ILE A 478 5.23 -10.42 20.24
CA ILE A 478 3.85 -10.91 20.29
C ILE A 478 3.18 -10.49 21.61
N GLU A 479 3.82 -10.72 22.76
CA GLU A 479 3.26 -10.39 24.09
C GLU A 479 2.91 -8.91 24.21
N LYS A 480 3.77 -8.03 23.67
CA LYS A 480 3.60 -6.58 23.73
C LYS A 480 2.83 -5.96 22.56
N GLY A 481 2.44 -6.77 21.57
CA GLY A 481 1.75 -6.25 20.38
C GLY A 481 2.58 -5.22 19.60
N LEU A 482 3.89 -5.50 19.44
CA LEU A 482 4.81 -4.61 18.70
C LEU A 482 4.77 -4.83 17.18
N CYS A 483 4.03 -5.84 16.73
CA CYS A 483 3.87 -6.19 15.33
C CYS A 483 2.53 -5.69 14.80
N VAL A 484 2.41 -5.62 13.48
CA VAL A 484 1.11 -5.42 12.82
C VAL A 484 0.16 -6.54 13.28
N MET A 485 -1.10 -6.20 13.56
CA MET A 485 -2.10 -7.14 14.08
C MET A 485 -3.27 -7.26 13.09
N ASN A 486 -3.86 -8.45 13.03
CA ASN A 486 -5.12 -8.67 12.31
C ASN A 486 -6.32 -8.08 13.10
N GLU A 487 -7.50 -8.01 12.48
CA GLU A 487 -8.73 -7.50 13.12
C GLU A 487 -9.10 -8.25 14.41
N ASP A 488 -8.84 -9.56 14.46
CA ASP A 488 -9.06 -10.42 15.63
C ASP A 488 -7.98 -10.30 16.72
N ARG A 489 -7.04 -9.34 16.55
CA ARG A 489 -5.89 -9.09 17.42
C ARG A 489 -4.88 -10.23 17.48
N THR A 490 -4.87 -11.15 16.52
CA THR A 490 -3.73 -12.05 16.33
C THR A 490 -2.59 -11.33 15.59
N PRO A 491 -1.31 -11.68 15.82
CA PRO A 491 -0.19 -11.09 15.09
C PRO A 491 -0.28 -11.37 13.60
N HIS A 492 -0.13 -10.33 12.79
CA HIS A 492 -0.05 -10.45 11.35
C HIS A 492 1.28 -11.11 10.96
N ARG A 493 1.20 -12.12 10.09
CA ARG A 493 2.36 -12.76 9.47
C ARG A 493 2.30 -12.58 7.97
N ILE A 494 3.46 -12.33 7.38
CA ILE A 494 3.62 -12.22 5.93
C ILE A 494 3.09 -13.51 5.29
N THR A 495 2.11 -13.39 4.41
CA THR A 495 1.34 -14.55 3.95
C THR A 495 1.99 -15.30 2.79
N TYR A 496 2.89 -14.64 2.05
CA TYR A 496 3.56 -15.20 0.87
C TYR A 496 4.81 -14.39 0.50
N GLY A 497 5.57 -14.90 -0.47
CA GLY A 497 6.71 -14.20 -1.04
C GLY A 497 7.93 -14.21 -0.13
N TRP A 498 8.77 -13.19 -0.28
CA TRP A 498 9.98 -13.05 0.49
C TRP A 498 9.67 -12.91 1.98
N PHE A 499 10.36 -13.68 2.83
CA PHE A 499 10.15 -13.74 4.28
C PHE A 499 8.74 -14.16 4.76
N ALA A 500 8.01 -14.97 3.97
CA ALA A 500 6.73 -15.54 4.39
C ALA A 500 6.80 -16.16 5.81
N ASN A 501 5.68 -16.05 6.52
CA ASN A 501 5.46 -16.39 7.94
C ASN A 501 6.16 -15.51 8.99
N SER A 502 7.04 -14.58 8.59
CA SER A 502 7.66 -13.61 9.51
C SER A 502 6.63 -12.62 10.06
N LEU A 503 6.88 -12.11 11.26
CA LEU A 503 6.09 -11.01 11.80
C LEU A 503 6.56 -9.69 11.19
N LEU A 504 5.64 -8.79 10.92
CA LEU A 504 5.95 -7.45 10.44
C LEU A 504 5.91 -6.45 11.61
N LEU A 505 6.96 -5.66 11.80
CA LEU A 505 6.99 -4.66 12.87
C LEU A 505 5.99 -3.52 12.59
N ASP A 506 5.26 -3.08 13.61
CA ASP A 506 4.40 -1.90 13.51
C ASP A 506 5.18 -0.61 13.75
N PHE A 507 5.68 0.03 12.68
CA PHE A 507 6.38 1.32 12.77
C PHE A 507 5.46 2.51 13.12
N SER A 508 4.13 2.33 13.14
CA SER A 508 3.21 3.34 13.65
C SER A 508 3.19 3.38 15.19
N ASN A 509 3.53 2.26 15.83
CA ASN A 509 3.65 2.13 17.28
C ASN A 509 5.00 2.72 17.77
N PRO A 510 5.00 3.78 18.61
CA PRO A 510 6.24 4.35 19.16
C PRO A 510 7.07 3.36 19.99
N GLU A 511 6.44 2.46 20.74
CA GLU A 511 7.13 1.45 21.56
C GLU A 511 7.84 0.42 20.68
N ALA A 512 7.19 -0.03 19.61
CA ALA A 512 7.78 -0.94 18.64
C ALA A 512 9.01 -0.34 17.95
N LYS A 513 8.94 0.94 17.56
CA LYS A 513 10.11 1.68 17.00
C LYS A 513 11.27 1.74 17.99
N GLU A 514 10.98 2.13 19.23
CA GLU A 514 12.03 2.24 20.26
C GLU A 514 12.68 0.89 20.53
N TRP A 515 11.89 -0.17 20.71
CA TRP A 515 12.38 -1.53 20.90
C TRP A 515 13.26 -1.97 19.73
N TRP A 516 12.77 -1.81 18.49
CA TRP A 516 13.49 -2.22 17.28
C TRP A 516 14.83 -1.51 17.09
N PHE A 517 14.85 -0.18 17.23
CA PHE A 517 16.07 0.61 17.08
C PHE A 517 17.06 0.38 18.24
N ASN A 518 16.57 0.09 19.45
CA ASN A 518 17.43 -0.26 20.57
C ASN A 518 18.25 -1.53 20.32
N LYS A 519 17.71 -2.53 19.61
CA LYS A 519 18.42 -3.77 19.25
C LYS A 519 19.62 -3.50 18.31
N ARG A 520 19.52 -2.48 17.44
CA ARG A 520 20.58 -2.10 16.48
C ARG A 520 21.52 -1.02 17.03
N ARG A 521 21.21 -0.44 18.19
CA ARG A 521 21.88 0.77 18.70
C ARG A 521 23.39 0.60 18.84
N TYR A 522 23.86 -0.57 19.28
CA TYR A 522 25.29 -0.85 19.42
C TYR A 522 26.05 -0.82 18.08
N LEU A 523 25.38 -1.12 16.96
CA LEU A 523 25.98 -1.01 15.62
C LEU A 523 26.44 0.42 15.34
N ILE A 524 25.70 1.42 15.82
CA ILE A 524 26.04 2.83 15.67
C ILE A 524 26.96 3.28 16.81
N GLU A 525 26.54 3.10 18.06
CA GLU A 525 27.22 3.68 19.22
C GLU A 525 28.57 3.03 19.52
N ASP A 526 28.67 1.70 19.37
CA ASP A 526 29.89 0.96 19.72
C ASP A 526 30.74 0.63 18.47
N LEU A 527 30.11 0.38 17.33
CA LEU A 527 30.77 -0.03 16.08
C LEU A 527 30.92 1.08 15.05
N SER A 528 30.25 2.23 15.22
CA SER A 528 30.32 3.36 14.28
C SER A 528 29.86 3.05 12.85
N VAL A 529 28.85 2.17 12.70
CA VAL A 529 28.17 1.97 11.42
C VAL A 529 27.52 3.30 10.97
N ASP A 530 27.70 3.67 9.70
CA ASP A 530 27.30 4.98 9.19
C ASP A 530 25.84 5.04 8.68
N GLY A 531 25.18 3.89 8.54
CA GLY A 531 23.78 3.81 8.13
C GLY A 531 23.33 2.39 7.76
N PHE A 532 22.12 2.30 7.22
CA PHE A 532 21.49 1.03 6.87
C PHE A 532 20.92 1.03 5.46
N LYS A 533 21.03 -0.10 4.76
CA LYS A 533 20.27 -0.40 3.55
C LYS A 533 18.96 -1.05 4.00
N THR A 534 17.92 -0.24 4.18
CA THR A 534 16.60 -0.69 4.62
C THR A 534 15.81 -1.24 3.44
N ASP A 535 15.85 -2.55 3.27
CA ASP A 535 15.24 -3.26 2.14
C ASP A 535 13.82 -3.73 2.47
N GLY A 536 13.08 -4.10 1.44
CA GLY A 536 11.69 -4.56 1.52
C GLY A 536 10.72 -3.53 2.10
N GLY A 537 9.59 -4.04 2.61
CA GLY A 537 8.49 -3.24 3.14
C GLY A 537 7.18 -3.42 2.37
N GLU A 538 7.19 -4.10 1.23
CA GLU A 538 6.05 -4.35 0.36
C GLU A 538 5.22 -5.57 0.82
N PHE A 539 5.00 -5.68 2.13
CA PHE A 539 4.45 -6.89 2.77
C PHE A 539 2.97 -6.79 3.16
N ILE A 540 2.34 -5.62 3.00
CA ILE A 540 0.95 -5.37 3.38
C ILE A 540 0.15 -5.00 2.14
N PHE A 541 -0.98 -5.67 1.95
CA PHE A 541 -2.07 -5.22 1.09
C PHE A 541 -3.25 -4.75 1.94
N ASP A 542 -4.07 -3.86 1.39
CA ASP A 542 -5.25 -3.32 2.06
C ASP A 542 -6.21 -4.46 2.45
N ASN A 543 -6.13 -4.89 3.71
CA ASN A 543 -7.08 -5.81 4.34
C ASN A 543 -8.00 -4.99 5.25
N ASN A 544 -9.06 -4.46 4.63
CA ASN A 544 -10.21 -3.76 5.25
C ASN A 544 -9.90 -2.50 6.09
#